data_AF-A0A7X7FNI5-F1
#
_entry.id   AF-A0A7X7FNI5-F1
#
_cell.length_a   1.000
_cell.length_b   1.000
_cell.length_c   1.000
_cell.angle_alpha   90.00
_cell.angle_beta   90.00
_cell.angle_gamma   90.00
#
_symmetry.space_group_name_H-M   'P 1'
#
loop_
_entity.id
_entity.type
_entity.pdbx_description
1 polymer ?
#
loop_
_entity_poly.entity_id
_entity_poly.type
_entity_poly.pdbx_seq_one_letter_code
_entity_poly.pdbx_strand_id
1 'polypeptide(L)'
;MKRETRQKRLSRSLLSFLGLLAVSTAVTVVAAADSDRSARVAEPVRAPARPTATRPASQPAGGQRPGLVPDPKQTGGEAESIVQVANLVYAGTKSSKCFSDHFLAQAEKSSAISTSRRFHAVKLASAELFNFPLVIMTGEGDFALPDGERENLRTFVNRGGFLLASAGCS
;
A
#
# COMPACT_ATOMS: atom_id res chain seq x y z
N MET A 1 58.74 -61.01 -3.40
CA MET A 1 57.86 -61.60 -2.35
C MET A 1 57.37 -60.47 -1.44
N LYS A 2 56.06 -60.45 -1.13
CA LYS A 2 55.32 -59.67 -0.08
C LYS A 2 55.37 -58.14 -0.17
N ARG A 3 54.30 -57.45 -0.62
CA ARG A 3 53.02 -57.12 0.09
C ARG A 3 53.27 -56.51 1.48
N GLU A 4 52.94 -55.24 1.66
CA GLU A 4 51.90 -54.72 2.58
C GLU A 4 52.08 -53.19 2.81
N THR A 5 51.16 -52.33 2.39
CA THR A 5 49.89 -51.86 3.02
C THR A 5 50.03 -50.61 3.90
N ARG A 6 49.42 -49.53 3.38
CA ARG A 6 48.61 -48.50 4.05
C ARG A 6 49.21 -47.42 4.96
N GLN A 7 48.63 -46.24 4.70
CA GLN A 7 48.19 -45.21 5.65
C GLN A 7 49.28 -44.37 6.30
N LYS A 8 49.39 -43.14 5.76
CA LYS A 8 48.98 -41.96 6.52
C LYS A 8 48.39 -40.93 5.55
N ARG A 9 47.08 -40.72 5.70
CA ARG A 9 46.43 -39.46 5.34
C ARG A 9 47.26 -38.36 5.98
N LEU A 10 47.59 -37.31 5.24
CA LEU A 10 47.51 -35.93 5.72
C LEU A 10 47.99 -35.01 4.59
N SER A 11 47.22 -33.95 4.36
CA SER A 11 47.62 -32.74 3.64
C SER A 11 47.72 -32.82 2.10
N ARG A 12 46.58 -32.66 1.44
CA ARG A 12 46.42 -32.09 0.09
C ARG A 12 45.11 -31.30 0.19
N SER A 13 44.98 -30.01 -0.10
CA SER A 13 45.44 -29.36 -1.31
C SER A 13 45.25 -27.84 -1.13
N LEU A 14 46.35 -27.11 -0.93
CA LEU A 14 46.47 -25.72 -1.38
C LEU A 14 46.57 -25.78 -2.91
N LEU A 15 45.50 -25.46 -3.63
CA LEU A 15 45.54 -25.11 -5.07
C LEU A 15 44.37 -24.12 -5.30
N SER A 16 44.65 -22.83 -5.49
CA SER A 16 45.09 -22.23 -6.77
C SER A 16 44.02 -22.29 -7.85
N PHE A 17 43.12 -21.31 -7.90
CA PHE A 17 42.40 -20.86 -9.10
C PHE A 17 41.84 -19.45 -8.81
N LEU A 18 42.63 -18.38 -8.98
CA LEU A 18 42.68 -17.62 -10.24
C LEU A 18 41.51 -17.93 -11.19
N GLY A 19 40.42 -17.19 -11.00
CA GLY A 19 39.24 -17.18 -11.88
C GLY A 19 38.91 -15.75 -12.27
N LEU A 20 39.77 -15.15 -13.09
CA LEU A 20 39.49 -13.92 -13.83
C LEU A 20 38.57 -14.31 -15.00
N LEU A 21 37.31 -13.90 -14.96
CA LEU A 21 36.48 -13.83 -16.17
C LEU A 21 35.46 -12.71 -16.03
N ALA A 22 35.75 -11.65 -16.79
CA ALA A 22 34.89 -10.54 -17.07
C ALA A 22 33.55 -11.05 -17.66
N VAL A 23 32.44 -10.59 -17.12
CA VAL A 23 31.18 -10.54 -17.84
C VAL A 23 30.78 -9.07 -17.98
N SER A 24 31.28 -8.51 -19.08
CA SER A 24 30.70 -7.36 -19.74
C SER A 24 29.52 -7.87 -20.57
N THR A 25 28.30 -7.48 -20.23
CA THR A 25 27.20 -7.43 -21.19
C THR A 25 26.32 -6.23 -20.89
N ALA A 26 26.06 -5.51 -21.97
CA ALA A 26 25.59 -4.15 -22.03
C ALA A 26 24.12 -3.98 -21.62
N VAL A 27 23.86 -2.76 -21.18
CA VAL A 27 22.58 -2.08 -21.12
C VAL A 27 21.86 -2.19 -22.47
N THR A 28 20.67 -2.78 -22.48
CA THR A 28 19.71 -2.63 -23.59
C THR A 28 18.53 -1.81 -23.08
N VAL A 29 18.57 -0.50 -23.35
CA VAL A 29 17.40 0.38 -23.27
C VAL A 29 16.55 0.10 -24.50
N VAL A 30 15.38 -0.52 -24.33
CA VAL A 30 14.37 -0.57 -25.39
C VAL A 30 13.54 0.70 -25.29
N ALA A 31 13.75 1.59 -26.25
CA ALA A 31 12.92 2.76 -26.50
C ALA A 31 11.53 2.31 -26.99
N ALA A 32 10.48 2.70 -26.28
CA ALA A 32 9.12 2.67 -26.82
C ALA A 32 8.94 3.88 -27.73
N ALA A 33 8.82 3.61 -29.03
CA ALA A 33 8.37 4.58 -30.02
C ALA A 33 6.83 4.63 -29.98
N ASP A 34 6.28 5.73 -29.47
CA ASP A 34 4.87 6.06 -29.61
C ASP A 34 4.74 7.04 -30.78
N SER A 35 4.28 6.53 -31.92
CA SER A 35 4.10 7.30 -33.14
C SER A 35 2.62 7.48 -33.42
N ASP A 36 2.22 8.73 -33.22
CA ASP A 36 1.39 9.52 -34.11
C ASP A 36 -0.14 9.33 -34.08
N ARG A 37 -0.77 10.52 -33.98
CA ARG A 37 -1.98 10.93 -34.72
C ARG A 37 -3.33 10.75 -34.02
N SER A 38 -3.80 11.82 -33.40
CA SER A 38 -4.69 12.74 -34.14
C SER A 38 -5.01 13.98 -33.30
N ALA A 39 -4.58 15.13 -33.81
CA ALA A 39 -4.99 16.44 -33.35
C ALA A 39 -5.95 17.07 -34.36
N ARG A 40 -6.88 17.85 -33.82
CA ARG A 40 -7.65 18.97 -34.41
C ARG A 40 -8.90 18.64 -35.24
N VAL A 41 -10.05 19.18 -34.78
CA VAL A 41 -10.91 20.20 -35.46
C VAL A 41 -11.77 20.88 -34.36
N ALA A 42 -11.52 22.15 -34.01
CA ALA A 42 -12.30 23.40 -34.31
C ALA A 42 -13.72 23.46 -33.69
N GLU A 43 -13.96 24.24 -32.61
CA GLU A 43 -14.45 25.65 -32.54
C GLU A 43 -15.99 25.76 -32.30
N PRO A 44 -16.50 26.89 -31.76
CA PRO A 44 -17.47 26.94 -30.66
C PRO A 44 -18.93 27.11 -31.10
N VAL A 45 -19.86 26.49 -30.36
CA VAL A 45 -21.30 26.75 -30.51
C VAL A 45 -21.87 27.40 -29.26
N ARG A 46 -22.15 28.69 -29.47
CA ARG A 46 -23.05 29.64 -28.82
C ARG A 46 -24.21 29.06 -28.01
N ALA A 47 -24.38 29.60 -26.82
CA ALA A 47 -25.49 29.40 -25.89
C ALA A 47 -26.85 29.84 -26.44
N PRO A 48 -27.94 29.25 -25.92
CA PRO A 48 -29.17 29.97 -25.65
C PRO A 48 -29.48 30.06 -24.15
N ALA A 49 -30.10 31.19 -23.80
CA ALA A 49 -30.36 31.69 -22.45
C ALA A 49 -31.26 30.77 -21.59
N ARG A 50 -30.97 30.75 -20.29
CA ARG A 50 -31.80 30.17 -19.23
C ARG A 50 -33.13 30.94 -19.11
N PRO A 51 -34.28 30.26 -18.98
CA PRO A 51 -35.47 30.88 -18.39
C PRO A 51 -35.32 30.96 -16.87
N THR A 52 -35.60 32.16 -16.35
CA THR A 52 -35.67 32.50 -14.93
C THR A 52 -36.80 31.71 -14.26
N ALA A 53 -36.45 30.73 -13.42
CA ALA A 53 -37.38 30.09 -12.50
C ALA A 53 -36.97 30.40 -11.06
N THR A 54 -37.71 31.32 -10.46
CA THR A 54 -37.72 31.63 -9.03
C THR A 54 -37.94 30.34 -8.22
N ARG A 55 -36.94 29.92 -7.45
CA ARG A 55 -37.06 28.80 -6.50
C ARG A 55 -37.36 29.38 -5.11
N PRO A 56 -38.51 29.08 -4.49
CA PRO A 56 -38.69 29.33 -3.07
C PRO A 56 -37.66 28.52 -2.28
N ALA A 57 -37.05 29.12 -1.26
CA ALA A 57 -36.19 28.45 -0.31
C ALA A 57 -37.03 27.49 0.55
N SER A 58 -37.12 26.23 0.14
CA SER A 58 -37.54 25.13 1.01
C SER A 58 -36.31 24.54 1.69
N GLN A 59 -36.22 24.78 3.00
CA GLN A 59 -35.32 24.11 3.92
C GLN A 59 -35.50 22.58 3.80
N PRO A 60 -34.44 21.76 3.77
CA PRO A 60 -34.57 20.37 4.16
C PRO A 60 -34.57 20.32 5.68
N ALA A 61 -35.74 19.99 6.22
CA ALA A 61 -35.95 19.54 7.58
C ALA A 61 -34.91 18.46 7.98
N GLY A 62 -34.54 18.49 9.26
CA GLY A 62 -33.59 17.57 9.87
C GLY A 62 -33.98 16.11 9.64
N GLY A 63 -33.24 15.44 8.77
CA GLY A 63 -33.20 13.98 8.68
C GLY A 63 -32.10 13.46 9.59
N GLN A 64 -32.47 12.98 10.77
CA GLN A 64 -31.58 12.27 11.68
C GLN A 64 -31.04 11.01 10.95
N ARG A 65 -29.75 11.00 10.61
CA ARG A 65 -29.08 9.78 10.14
C ARG A 65 -29.06 8.74 11.28
N PRO A 66 -29.45 7.48 11.07
CA PRO A 66 -29.44 6.48 12.12
C PRO A 66 -28.01 6.20 12.58
N GLY A 67 -27.77 6.40 13.88
CA GLY A 67 -26.78 5.65 14.66
C GLY A 67 -25.29 5.83 14.31
N LEU A 68 -24.78 7.07 14.20
CA LEU A 68 -23.37 7.27 14.50
C LEU A 68 -23.21 7.28 16.03
N VAL A 69 -22.69 6.21 16.60
CA VAL A 69 -22.25 6.20 18.00
C VAL A 69 -21.15 7.26 18.13
N PRO A 70 -21.33 8.31 18.95
CA PRO A 70 -20.34 9.36 19.09
C PRO A 70 -18.98 8.77 19.49
N ASP A 71 -17.90 9.28 18.90
CA ASP A 71 -16.56 8.94 19.35
C ASP A 71 -16.36 9.41 20.80
N PRO A 72 -15.94 8.53 21.75
CA PRO A 72 -15.54 8.90 23.08
C PRO A 72 -14.41 9.92 22.96
N LYS A 73 -14.40 10.81 23.94
CA LYS A 73 -13.52 11.96 24.00
C LYS A 73 -12.06 11.51 23.89
N GLN A 74 -11.43 11.84 22.76
CA GLN A 74 -10.03 11.55 22.45
C GLN A 74 -9.13 12.17 23.52
N THR A 75 -8.15 11.41 24.00
CA THR A 75 -7.30 11.81 25.15
C THR A 75 -5.86 12.12 24.76
N GLY A 76 -5.47 11.92 23.50
CA GLY A 76 -4.16 12.29 22.95
C GLY A 76 -4.25 13.22 21.74
N GLY A 77 -3.16 13.96 21.46
CA GLY A 77 -2.96 14.83 20.28
C GLY A 77 -3.83 16.09 20.17
N GLU A 78 -3.46 17.02 19.27
CA GLU A 78 -4.33 18.13 18.88
C GLU A 78 -5.61 17.53 18.27
N ALA A 79 -6.78 18.12 18.58
CA ALA A 79 -8.09 17.57 18.19
C ALA A 79 -8.28 17.40 16.67
N GLU A 80 -7.43 18.05 15.86
CA GLU A 80 -7.43 17.98 14.39
C GLU A 80 -6.42 16.96 13.83
N SER A 81 -5.61 16.33 14.69
CA SER A 81 -4.46 15.48 14.31
C SER A 81 -4.71 14.00 14.61
N ILE A 82 -5.89 13.48 14.22
CA ILE A 82 -6.20 12.04 14.35
C ILE A 82 -5.58 11.27 13.19
N VAL A 83 -4.68 10.34 13.51
CA VAL A 83 -4.10 9.43 12.52
C VAL A 83 -5.12 8.34 12.18
N GLN A 84 -5.63 8.40 10.95
CA GLN A 84 -6.48 7.36 10.40
C GLN A 84 -5.64 6.21 9.88
N VAL A 85 -6.01 4.99 10.24
CA VAL A 85 -5.30 3.77 9.85
C VAL A 85 -6.16 2.91 8.95
N ALA A 86 -5.62 2.50 7.81
CA ALA A 86 -6.29 1.61 6.87
C ALA A 86 -5.88 0.15 7.08
N ASN A 87 -6.85 -0.76 7.03
CA ASN A 87 -6.64 -2.19 6.93
C ASN A 87 -6.81 -2.61 5.46
N LEU A 88 -5.74 -3.11 4.86
CA LEU A 88 -5.71 -3.37 3.42
C LEU A 88 -6.51 -4.61 3.03
N VAL A 89 -7.28 -4.45 1.96
CA VAL A 89 -7.85 -5.54 1.15
C VAL A 89 -6.97 -5.68 -0.10
N TYR A 90 -6.35 -6.83 -0.28
CA TYR A 90 -5.35 -7.08 -1.31
C TYR A 90 -5.50 -8.48 -1.92
N ALA A 91 -4.82 -8.74 -3.04
CA ALA A 91 -4.93 -9.98 -3.79
C ALA A 91 -6.39 -10.39 -4.04
N GLY A 92 -7.23 -9.40 -4.38
CA GLY A 92 -8.68 -9.54 -4.60
C GLY A 92 -9.52 -9.67 -3.34
N THR A 93 -9.16 -10.56 -2.39
CA THR A 93 -10.01 -10.90 -1.24
C THR A 93 -9.28 -11.07 0.09
N LYS A 94 -7.94 -11.03 0.11
CA LYS A 94 -7.15 -11.11 1.36
C LYS A 94 -7.34 -9.80 2.13
N SER A 95 -7.47 -9.89 3.45
CA SER A 95 -7.44 -8.72 4.34
C SER A 95 -7.01 -9.14 5.73
N SER A 96 -6.65 -8.17 6.57
CA SER A 96 -6.23 -8.41 7.95
C SER A 96 -7.47 -8.75 8.80
N LYS A 97 -7.99 -9.98 8.69
CA LYS A 97 -9.16 -10.46 9.44
C LYS A 97 -8.91 -10.58 10.95
N CYS A 98 -7.65 -10.61 11.37
CA CYS A 98 -7.26 -10.91 12.74
C CYS A 98 -6.50 -9.76 13.43
N PHE A 99 -6.43 -8.56 12.83
CA PHE A 99 -5.70 -7.47 13.47
C PHE A 99 -6.64 -6.67 14.37
N SER A 100 -6.45 -6.78 15.69
CA SER A 100 -7.32 -6.17 16.68
C SER A 100 -7.22 -4.65 16.69
N ASP A 101 -8.37 -3.95 16.71
CA ASP A 101 -8.44 -2.49 16.91
C ASP A 101 -7.84 -2.06 18.27
N HIS A 102 -7.65 -2.99 19.21
CA HIS A 102 -6.97 -2.69 20.49
C HIS A 102 -5.55 -2.17 20.28
N PHE A 103 -4.90 -2.52 19.16
CA PHE A 103 -3.62 -1.93 18.76
C PHE A 103 -3.69 -0.39 18.70
N LEU A 104 -4.77 0.17 18.13
CA LEU A 104 -4.94 1.62 17.98
C LEU A 104 -5.09 2.29 19.35
N ALA A 105 -5.93 1.73 20.21
CA ALA A 105 -6.08 2.20 21.59
C ALA A 105 -4.77 2.13 22.39
N GLN A 106 -4.00 1.05 22.19
CA GLN A 106 -2.70 0.91 22.84
C GLN A 106 -1.67 1.91 22.29
N ALA A 107 -1.65 2.14 20.97
CA ALA A 107 -0.76 3.11 20.33
C ALA A 107 -1.05 4.54 20.81
N GLU A 108 -2.32 4.92 20.91
CA GLU A 108 -2.73 6.21 21.48
C GLU A 108 -2.29 6.32 22.96
N LYS A 109 -2.47 5.26 23.75
CA LYS A 109 -2.09 5.27 25.17
C LYS A 109 -0.57 5.33 25.40
N SER A 110 0.22 4.72 24.53
CA SER A 110 1.69 4.64 24.67
C SER A 110 2.44 5.76 23.93
N SER A 111 1.73 6.66 23.24
CA SER A 111 2.35 7.74 22.46
C SER A 111 1.59 9.06 22.67
N ALA A 112 2.02 10.12 21.98
CA ALA A 112 1.29 11.39 21.93
C ALA A 112 0.35 11.48 20.72
N ILE A 113 0.19 10.38 19.96
CA ILE A 113 -0.52 10.35 18.68
C ILE A 113 -1.96 9.88 18.91
N SER A 114 -2.95 10.70 18.56
CA SER A 114 -4.34 10.25 18.50
C SER A 114 -4.55 9.35 17.30
N THR A 115 -5.34 8.29 17.46
CA THR A 115 -5.64 7.36 16.37
C THR A 115 -7.16 7.20 16.19
N SER A 116 -7.58 6.84 14.99
CA SER A 116 -8.97 6.43 14.77
C SER A 116 -9.29 5.21 15.65
N ARG A 117 -10.53 5.10 16.12
CA ARG A 117 -10.92 3.98 17.01
C ARG A 117 -10.96 2.62 16.33
N ARG A 118 -11.08 2.63 15.00
CA ARG A 118 -11.25 1.46 14.14
C ARG A 118 -10.40 1.63 12.89
N PHE A 119 -10.01 0.51 12.31
CA PHE A 119 -9.43 0.51 10.98
C PHE A 119 -10.47 0.84 9.90
N HIS A 120 -9.99 1.45 8.82
CA HIS A 120 -10.76 1.62 7.58
C HIS A 120 -10.38 0.52 6.60
N ALA A 121 -11.34 -0.30 6.17
CA ALA A 121 -11.07 -1.31 5.15
C ALA A 121 -10.89 -0.63 3.79
N VAL A 122 -9.70 -0.72 3.19
CA VAL A 122 -9.36 -0.05 1.93
C VAL A 122 -8.76 -1.03 0.95
N LYS A 123 -9.26 -1.03 -0.28
CA LYS A 123 -8.70 -1.86 -1.36
C LYS A 123 -7.35 -1.30 -1.82
N LEU A 124 -6.37 -2.17 -1.98
CA LEU A 124 -5.01 -1.78 -2.39
C LEU A 124 -4.98 -1.10 -3.77
N ALA A 125 -5.85 -1.50 -4.68
CA ALA A 125 -6.00 -0.87 -5.99
C ALA A 125 -6.81 0.46 -5.97
N SER A 126 -7.40 0.85 -4.84
CA SER A 126 -8.20 2.08 -4.74
C SER A 126 -7.31 3.32 -4.59
N ALA A 127 -7.73 4.44 -5.18
CA ALA A 127 -7.11 5.74 -4.93
C ALA A 127 -7.31 6.22 -3.48
N GLU A 128 -8.31 5.68 -2.76
CA GLU A 128 -8.54 6.00 -1.34
C GLU A 128 -7.36 5.61 -0.46
N LEU A 129 -6.52 4.66 -0.88
CA LEU A 129 -5.29 4.26 -0.19
C LEU A 129 -4.44 5.47 0.21
N PHE A 130 -4.34 6.46 -0.67
CA PHE A 130 -3.46 7.61 -0.50
C PHE A 130 -3.97 8.63 0.53
N ASN A 131 -5.19 8.45 1.06
CA ASN A 131 -5.73 9.29 2.13
C ASN A 131 -5.29 8.84 3.53
N PHE A 132 -4.61 7.69 3.64
CA PHE A 132 -4.21 7.10 4.92
C PHE A 132 -2.68 7.11 5.05
N PRO A 133 -2.10 7.75 6.08
CA PRO A 133 -0.65 7.77 6.25
C PRO A 133 -0.08 6.40 6.68
N LEU A 134 -0.91 5.56 7.31
CA LEU A 134 -0.55 4.25 7.85
C LEU A 134 -1.52 3.19 7.32
N VAL A 135 -0.97 2.13 6.73
CA VAL A 135 -1.73 0.98 6.24
C VAL A 135 -1.22 -0.31 6.89
N ILE A 136 -2.14 -1.20 7.25
CA ILE A 136 -1.87 -2.50 7.84
C ILE A 136 -2.16 -3.58 6.82
N MET A 137 -1.23 -4.52 6.67
CA MET A 137 -1.37 -5.70 5.83
C MET A 137 -1.04 -6.94 6.65
N THR A 138 -2.04 -7.75 6.99
CA THR A 138 -1.79 -9.07 7.56
C THR A 138 -2.42 -10.16 6.74
N GLY A 139 -1.82 -11.34 6.82
CA GLY A 139 -2.34 -12.54 6.16
C GLY A 139 -1.40 -13.72 6.28
N GLU A 140 -1.87 -14.84 5.75
CA GLU A 140 -1.18 -16.13 5.75
C GLU A 140 -1.31 -16.79 4.36
N GLY A 141 -0.40 -17.73 4.13
CA GLY A 141 -0.29 -18.48 2.88
C GLY A 141 0.12 -17.61 1.70
N ASP A 142 0.16 -18.23 0.53
CA ASP A 142 0.61 -17.58 -0.69
C ASP A 142 -0.43 -16.57 -1.19
N PHE A 143 0.08 -15.54 -1.85
CA PHE A 143 -0.71 -14.56 -2.60
C PHE A 143 0.14 -13.94 -3.70
N ALA A 144 -0.53 -13.44 -4.73
CA ALA A 144 0.08 -12.63 -5.77
C ALA A 144 -0.68 -11.31 -5.86
N LEU A 145 0.06 -10.20 -5.84
CA LEU A 145 -0.52 -8.88 -6.09
C LEU A 145 -0.65 -8.68 -7.61
N PRO A 146 -1.86 -8.39 -8.12
CA PRO A 146 -2.06 -7.93 -9.48
C PRO A 146 -1.25 -6.65 -9.76
N ASP A 147 -0.95 -6.40 -11.03
CA ASP A 147 -0.05 -5.30 -11.42
C ASP A 147 -0.52 -3.93 -10.89
N GLY A 148 -1.83 -3.65 -10.94
CA GLY A 148 -2.38 -2.41 -10.40
C GLY A 148 -2.21 -2.27 -8.89
N GLU A 149 -2.38 -3.35 -8.13
CA GLU A 149 -2.16 -3.34 -6.68
C GLU A 149 -0.68 -3.15 -6.33
N ARG A 150 0.22 -3.79 -7.09
CA ARG A 150 1.66 -3.66 -6.93
C ARG A 150 2.14 -2.24 -7.19
N GLU A 151 1.66 -1.62 -8.27
CA GLU A 151 2.05 -0.27 -8.63
C GLU A 151 1.52 0.76 -7.62
N ASN A 152 0.29 0.58 -7.12
CA ASN A 152 -0.25 1.43 -6.05
C ASN A 152 0.54 1.30 -4.76
N LEU A 153 0.87 0.07 -4.33
CA LEU A 153 1.65 -0.15 -3.12
C LEU A 153 3.04 0.49 -3.23
N ARG A 154 3.69 0.32 -4.39
CA ARG A 154 4.98 0.94 -4.69
C ARG A 154 4.88 2.47 -4.61
N THR A 155 3.86 3.03 -5.25
CA THR A 155 3.61 4.48 -5.25
C THR A 155 3.36 5.00 -3.84
N PHE A 156 2.57 4.28 -3.04
CA PHE A 156 2.26 4.62 -1.66
C PHE A 156 3.52 4.73 -0.80
N VAL A 157 4.35 3.69 -0.80
CA VAL A 157 5.60 3.66 -0.01
C VAL A 157 6.60 4.71 -0.51
N ASN A 158 6.76 4.86 -1.82
CA ASN A 158 7.67 5.85 -2.39
C ASN A 158 7.27 7.31 -2.09
N ARG A 159 5.98 7.56 -1.84
CA ARG A 159 5.46 8.88 -1.45
C ARG A 159 5.47 9.09 0.07
N GLY A 160 6.05 8.17 0.84
CA GLY A 160 6.20 8.29 2.29
C GLY A 160 5.09 7.63 3.11
N GLY A 161 4.18 6.90 2.49
CA GLY A 161 3.20 6.09 3.22
C GLY A 161 3.88 4.95 3.99
N PHE A 162 3.37 4.65 5.20
CA PHE A 162 3.92 3.60 6.05
C PHE A 162 3.09 2.33 5.99
N LEU A 163 3.74 1.20 5.70
CA LEU A 163 3.14 -0.14 5.68
C LEU A 163 3.61 -0.95 6.89
N LEU A 164 2.69 -1.36 7.75
CA LEU A 164 2.93 -2.43 8.72
C LEU A 164 2.44 -3.76 8.15
N ALA A 165 3.39 -4.63 7.80
CA ALA A 165 3.08 -5.96 7.31
C ALA A 165 3.44 -7.02 8.36
N SER A 166 2.49 -7.88 8.73
CA SER A 166 2.72 -8.99 9.65
C SER A 166 2.14 -10.29 9.09
N ALA A 167 2.90 -11.37 9.18
CA ALA A 167 2.36 -12.70 8.92
C ALA A 167 1.45 -13.10 10.09
N GLY A 168 0.26 -13.62 9.78
CA GLY A 168 -0.63 -14.24 10.76
C GLY A 168 -1.60 -13.35 11.52
N CYS A 169 -2.29 -14.00 12.46
CA CYS A 169 -3.23 -13.42 13.42
C CYS A 169 -2.48 -13.10 14.73
N SER A 170 -2.48 -11.83 15.15
CA SER A 170 -1.88 -11.35 16.41
C SER A 170 -2.95 -11.00 17.43
#